data_AF-J9FUJ2-F1
#
_entry.id   AF-J9FUJ2-F1
#
_cell.length_a   1.000
_cell.length_b   1.000
_cell.length_c   1.000
_cell.angle_alpha   90.00
_cell.angle_beta   90.00
_cell.angle_gamma   90.00
#
_symmetry.space_group_name_H-M   'P 1'
#
loop_
_entity.id
_entity.type
_entity.pdbx_description
1 polymer ?
#
loop_
_entity_poly.entity_id
_entity_poly.type
_entity_poly.pdbx_seq_one_letter_code
_entity_poly.pdbx_strand_id
1 'polypeptide(L)'
;MTEVKYSYKYGHGYKDFSLEQEHVIGEIKVAELPPLENLKASVLDALYHPIASAPINELVKPGQKVAFICNDPTRVANSHDFMPILVAEMNKLGIKDEDMRIVFALGTHRDMTHEEMVEAVGEDVAGRLPMYNSNCHKQEDFEYFGETSFGTPVWLNKLICDVDLVILTGTIVHHFFSGFGGGRKAVLPGVAAMETIRRNHSLMMSPESRLGKLHGNPVYDDQMEGVRLF
;
A
#
# COMPACT_ATOMS: atom_id res chain seq x y z
N MET A 1 -32.00 -28.76 20.76
CA MET A 1 -31.90 -27.43 20.13
C MET A 1 -30.87 -27.54 19.02
N THR A 2 -31.12 -26.94 17.86
CA THR A 2 -30.15 -27.01 16.75
C THR A 2 -29.00 -26.06 17.06
N GLU A 3 -27.79 -26.58 17.13
CA GLU A 3 -26.58 -25.77 17.31
C GLU A 3 -25.90 -25.52 15.97
N VAL A 4 -25.33 -24.32 15.81
CA VAL A 4 -24.46 -23.95 14.70
C VAL A 4 -23.03 -23.89 15.22
N LYS A 5 -22.10 -24.54 14.52
CA LYS A 5 -20.67 -24.55 14.85
C LYS A 5 -19.93 -23.47 14.07
N TYR A 6 -19.02 -22.79 14.75
CA TYR A 6 -18.18 -21.75 14.20
C TYR A 6 -16.70 -22.06 14.45
N SER A 7 -15.86 -21.65 13.50
CA SER A 7 -14.40 -21.68 13.63
C SER A 7 -13.84 -20.36 13.13
N TYR A 8 -13.16 -19.61 14.00
CA TYR A 8 -12.63 -18.28 13.70
C TYR A 8 -11.13 -18.21 13.99
N LYS A 9 -10.39 -17.48 13.15
CA LYS A 9 -8.95 -17.25 13.35
C LYS A 9 -8.69 -16.55 14.69
N TYR A 10 -7.73 -17.05 15.45
CA TYR A 10 -7.28 -16.47 16.72
C TYR A 10 -5.79 -16.74 16.93
N GLY A 11 -4.96 -15.70 16.90
CA GLY A 11 -3.51 -15.84 16.91
C GLY A 11 -3.02 -16.64 15.70
N HIS A 12 -2.25 -17.70 15.95
CA HIS A 12 -1.73 -18.61 14.91
C HIS A 12 -2.64 -19.81 14.62
N GLY A 13 -3.85 -19.85 15.16
CA GLY A 13 -4.76 -20.99 15.02
C GLY A 13 -6.21 -20.55 14.87
N TYR A 14 -7.11 -21.44 15.29
CA TYR A 14 -8.55 -21.23 15.27
C TYR A 14 -9.14 -21.45 16.66
N LYS A 15 -10.23 -20.76 16.95
CA LYS A 15 -11.10 -21.06 18.07
C LYS A 15 -12.45 -21.53 17.56
N ASP A 16 -12.86 -22.67 18.10
CA ASP A 16 -14.12 -23.29 17.78
C ASP A 16 -15.14 -23.05 18.90
N PHE A 17 -16.38 -22.77 18.53
CA PHE A 17 -17.49 -22.63 19.47
C PHE A 17 -18.82 -22.98 18.79
N SER A 18 -19.85 -23.27 19.59
CA SER A 18 -21.22 -23.48 19.11
C SER A 18 -22.14 -22.43 19.71
N LEU A 19 -23.17 -22.05 18.94
CA LEU A 19 -24.29 -21.24 19.43
C LEU A 19 -25.60 -21.94 19.08
N GLU A 20 -26.61 -21.78 19.92
CA GLU A 20 -27.98 -22.18 19.60
C GLU A 20 -28.49 -21.34 18.42
N GLN A 21 -29.05 -22.00 17.40
CA GLN A 21 -29.45 -21.35 16.16
C GLN A 21 -30.45 -20.21 16.37
N GLU A 22 -31.31 -20.30 17.39
CA GLU A 22 -32.28 -19.26 17.74
C GLU A 22 -31.64 -17.95 18.24
N HIS A 23 -30.38 -18.00 18.70
CA HIS A 23 -29.61 -16.81 19.09
C HIS A 23 -28.85 -16.16 17.92
N VAL A 24 -28.90 -16.74 16.71
CA VAL A 24 -28.16 -16.26 15.54
C VAL A 24 -29.09 -15.52 14.58
N ILE A 25 -29.01 -14.19 14.59
CA ILE A 25 -29.77 -13.32 13.67
C ILE A 25 -29.21 -13.43 12.23
N GLY A 26 -27.89 -13.61 12.09
CA GLY A 26 -27.21 -13.75 10.81
C GLY A 26 -25.70 -13.81 10.96
N GLU A 27 -25.02 -14.23 9.90
CA GLU A 27 -23.55 -14.28 9.82
C GLU A 27 -23.07 -13.44 8.64
N ILE A 28 -22.23 -12.45 8.90
CA ILE A 28 -21.67 -11.58 7.86
C ILE A 28 -20.29 -12.12 7.48
N LYS A 29 -20.14 -12.52 6.21
CA LYS A 29 -18.88 -12.99 5.64
C LYS A 29 -18.42 -12.06 4.52
N VAL A 30 -17.11 -11.97 4.36
CA VAL A 30 -16.52 -11.40 3.13
C VAL A 30 -16.83 -12.35 1.99
N ALA A 31 -17.15 -11.81 0.81
CA ALA A 31 -17.36 -12.62 -0.38
C ALA A 31 -16.09 -13.42 -0.71
N GLU A 32 -16.23 -14.72 -0.95
CA GLU A 32 -15.14 -15.54 -1.44
C GLU A 32 -14.89 -15.21 -2.91
N LEU A 33 -13.66 -14.81 -3.22
CA LEU A 33 -13.21 -14.58 -4.59
C LEU A 33 -12.29 -15.74 -4.99
N PRO A 34 -12.45 -16.30 -6.21
CA PRO A 34 -11.54 -17.33 -6.68
C PRO A 34 -10.11 -16.79 -6.74
N PRO A 35 -9.10 -17.59 -6.37
CA PRO A 35 -7.71 -17.21 -6.54
C PRO A 35 -7.39 -17.02 -8.03
N LEU A 36 -6.38 -16.20 -8.32
CA LEU A 36 -5.88 -16.06 -9.69
C LEU A 36 -5.27 -17.38 -10.17
N GLU A 37 -5.71 -17.87 -11.34
CA GLU A 37 -5.17 -19.10 -11.93
C GLU A 37 -3.71 -18.92 -12.39
N ASN A 38 -3.41 -17.76 -12.96
CA ASN A 38 -2.06 -17.40 -13.39
C ASN A 38 -1.74 -15.98 -12.94
N LEU A 39 -1.05 -15.88 -11.80
CA LEU A 39 -0.65 -14.61 -11.22
C LEU A 39 0.20 -13.78 -12.19
N LYS A 40 1.21 -14.39 -12.83
CA LYS A 40 2.12 -13.67 -13.74
C LYS A 40 1.36 -13.04 -14.91
N ALA A 41 0.49 -13.81 -15.55
CA ALA A 41 -0.34 -13.29 -16.63
C ALA A 41 -1.26 -12.16 -16.16
N SER A 42 -1.86 -12.30 -14.97
CA SER A 42 -2.77 -11.29 -14.41
C SER A 42 -2.06 -9.98 -14.06
N VAL A 43 -0.84 -10.05 -13.49
CA VAL A 43 -0.01 -8.87 -13.20
C VAL A 43 0.41 -8.18 -14.49
N LEU A 44 0.88 -8.94 -15.48
CA LEU A 44 1.27 -8.37 -16.78
C LEU A 44 0.07 -7.74 -17.51
N ASP A 45 -1.09 -8.39 -17.48
CA ASP A 45 -2.31 -7.84 -18.06
C ASP A 45 -2.67 -6.48 -17.43
N ALA A 46 -2.62 -6.36 -16.10
CA ALA A 46 -2.86 -5.10 -15.40
C ALA A 46 -1.86 -3.98 -15.78
N LEU A 47 -0.60 -4.32 -16.10
CA LEU A 47 0.42 -3.36 -16.52
C LEU A 47 0.22 -2.87 -17.96
N TYR A 48 -0.21 -3.77 -18.86
CA TYR A 48 -0.37 -3.49 -20.29
C TYR A 48 -1.79 -3.01 -20.67
N HIS A 49 -2.78 -3.24 -19.81
CA HIS A 49 -4.15 -2.79 -19.98
C HIS A 49 -4.64 -2.02 -18.73
N PRO A 50 -4.00 -0.89 -18.38
CA PRO A 50 -4.29 -0.19 -17.14
C PRO A 50 -5.62 0.57 -17.19
N ILE A 51 -6.16 0.85 -16.00
CA ILE A 51 -7.34 1.71 -15.85
C ILE A 51 -6.89 3.16 -15.85
N ALA A 52 -7.40 3.97 -16.79
CA ALA A 52 -7.23 5.43 -16.83
C ALA A 52 -5.76 5.92 -16.83
N SER A 53 -4.86 5.15 -17.44
CA SER A 53 -3.44 5.50 -17.65
C SER A 53 -2.97 4.99 -19.01
N ALA A 54 -1.82 5.49 -19.49
CA ALA A 54 -1.09 4.83 -20.57
C ALA A 54 -0.49 3.50 -20.07
N PRO A 55 -0.35 2.48 -20.94
CA PRO A 55 0.24 1.19 -20.59
C PRO A 55 1.73 1.31 -20.24
N ILE A 56 2.25 0.33 -19.49
CA ILE A 56 3.59 0.40 -18.91
C ILE A 56 4.71 0.62 -19.94
N ASN A 57 4.57 0.07 -21.15
CA ASN A 57 5.54 0.22 -22.24
C ASN A 57 5.51 1.61 -22.89
N GLU A 58 4.47 2.40 -22.64
CA GLU A 58 4.41 3.81 -23.03
C GLU A 58 4.99 4.72 -21.95
N LEU A 59 4.80 4.38 -20.67
CA LEU A 59 5.31 5.13 -19.52
C LEU A 59 6.81 4.94 -19.32
N VAL A 60 7.30 3.71 -19.43
CA VAL A 60 8.70 3.36 -19.17
C VAL A 60 9.56 3.63 -20.40
N LYS A 61 10.67 4.32 -20.19
CA LYS A 61 11.71 4.59 -21.20
C LYS A 61 13.06 4.07 -20.68
N PRO A 62 13.89 3.44 -21.54
CA PRO A 62 15.20 2.96 -21.13
C PRO A 62 16.03 4.05 -20.45
N GLY A 63 16.67 3.71 -19.33
CA GLY A 63 17.51 4.62 -18.54
C GLY A 63 16.78 5.51 -17.52
N GLN A 64 15.45 5.39 -17.39
CA GLN A 64 14.71 6.03 -16.28
C GLN A 64 15.06 5.41 -14.93
N LYS A 65 14.92 6.19 -13.86
CA LYS A 65 14.94 5.71 -12.48
C LYS A 65 13.53 5.37 -12.01
N VAL A 66 13.38 4.26 -11.28
CA VAL A 66 12.08 3.78 -10.80
C VAL A 66 12.13 3.54 -9.28
N ALA A 67 11.14 4.07 -8.56
CA ALA A 67 10.90 3.71 -7.16
C ALA A 67 9.64 2.86 -7.01
N PHE A 68 9.75 1.72 -6.34
CA PHE A 68 8.61 0.94 -5.89
C PHE A 68 8.27 1.30 -4.45
N ILE A 69 7.02 1.67 -4.18
CA ILE A 69 6.53 1.78 -2.81
C ILE A 69 5.88 0.46 -2.42
N CYS A 70 6.42 -0.22 -1.41
CA CYS A 70 5.91 -1.50 -0.89
C CYS A 70 5.34 -1.35 0.53
N ASN A 71 4.36 -2.17 0.90
CA ASN A 71 3.84 -2.15 2.27
C ASN A 71 4.79 -2.80 3.27
N ASP A 72 4.65 -2.38 4.53
CA ASP A 72 5.24 -3.09 5.66
C ASP A 72 4.46 -4.39 6.00
N PRO A 73 4.96 -5.22 6.94
CA PRO A 73 4.36 -6.51 7.29
C PRO A 73 2.99 -6.42 7.98
N THR A 74 2.54 -5.21 8.37
CA THR A 74 1.21 -5.03 8.97
C THR A 74 0.09 -5.07 7.95
N ARG A 75 0.44 -5.25 6.66
CA ARG A 75 -0.49 -5.46 5.55
C ARG A 75 -0.18 -6.78 4.88
N VAL A 76 -1.24 -7.54 4.60
CA VAL A 76 -1.13 -8.68 3.70
C VAL A 76 -1.16 -8.12 2.29
N ALA A 77 0.03 -7.87 1.73
CA ALA A 77 0.20 -7.39 0.36
C ALA A 77 0.64 -8.50 -0.60
N ASN A 78 1.34 -9.51 -0.11
CA ASN A 78 1.98 -10.57 -0.90
C ASN A 78 2.93 -10.00 -1.96
N SER A 79 3.72 -8.98 -1.60
CA SER A 79 4.63 -8.33 -2.55
C SER A 79 5.68 -9.30 -3.12
N HIS A 80 6.12 -10.31 -2.36
CA HIS A 80 7.01 -11.36 -2.84
C HIS A 80 6.48 -12.13 -4.05
N ASP A 81 5.15 -12.18 -4.23
CA ASP A 81 4.54 -12.87 -5.36
C ASP A 81 4.63 -12.06 -6.66
N PHE A 82 4.50 -10.72 -6.59
CA PHE A 82 4.44 -9.87 -7.79
C PHE A 82 5.67 -9.00 -8.03
N MET A 83 6.49 -8.70 -7.01
CA MET A 83 7.70 -7.89 -7.17
C MET A 83 8.70 -8.51 -8.15
N PRO A 84 8.97 -9.84 -8.15
CA PRO A 84 9.83 -10.44 -9.17
C PRO A 84 9.32 -10.22 -10.60
N ILE A 85 7.99 -10.21 -10.79
CA ILE A 85 7.35 -9.97 -12.09
C ILE A 85 7.54 -8.50 -12.49
N LEU A 86 7.32 -7.55 -11.58
CA LEU A 86 7.50 -6.12 -11.82
C LEU A 86 8.94 -5.78 -12.18
N VAL A 87 9.91 -6.28 -11.40
CA VAL A 87 11.35 -6.03 -11.65
C VAL A 87 11.78 -6.61 -12.99
N ALA A 88 11.40 -7.85 -13.29
CA ALA A 88 11.72 -8.47 -14.57
C ALA A 88 11.12 -7.70 -15.76
N GLU A 89 9.90 -7.18 -15.62
CA GLU A 89 9.26 -6.38 -16.67
C GLU A 89 9.95 -5.03 -16.84
N MET A 90 10.39 -4.36 -15.76
CA MET A 90 11.19 -3.14 -15.86
C MET A 90 12.52 -3.40 -16.58
N ASN A 91 13.21 -4.50 -16.27
CA ASN A 91 14.44 -4.85 -16.98
C ASN A 91 14.23 -5.11 -18.47
N LYS A 92 13.15 -5.82 -18.82
CA LYS A 92 12.76 -6.04 -20.22
C LYS A 92 12.51 -4.73 -20.96
N LEU A 93 12.00 -3.71 -20.28
CA LEU A 93 11.77 -2.36 -20.82
C LEU A 93 13.03 -1.46 -20.78
N GLY A 94 14.18 -1.98 -20.36
CA GLY A 94 15.47 -1.30 -20.41
C GLY A 94 15.86 -0.52 -19.16
N ILE A 95 15.21 -0.78 -18.03
CA ILE A 95 15.60 -0.22 -16.72
C ILE A 95 16.56 -1.18 -16.03
N LYS A 96 17.73 -0.69 -15.61
CA LYS A 96 18.70 -1.53 -14.91
C LYS A 96 18.37 -1.61 -13.43
N ASP A 97 18.85 -2.67 -12.78
CA ASP A 97 18.69 -2.84 -11.32
C ASP A 97 19.26 -1.66 -10.53
N GLU A 98 20.37 -1.06 -10.98
CA GLU A 98 21.01 0.11 -10.36
C GLU A 98 20.14 1.38 -10.40
N ASP A 99 19.16 1.44 -11.32
CA ASP A 99 18.22 2.55 -11.49
C ASP A 99 16.89 2.30 -10.76
N MET A 100 16.74 1.16 -10.08
CA MET A 100 15.54 0.79 -9.33
C MET A 100 15.79 0.80 -7.82
N ARG A 101 14.76 1.13 -7.05
CA ARG A 101 14.79 1.03 -5.58
C ARG A 101 13.44 0.69 -4.98
N ILE A 102 13.45 0.16 -3.76
CA ILE A 102 12.24 -0.13 -2.99
C ILE A 102 12.20 0.75 -1.74
N VAL A 103 11.07 1.44 -1.54
CA VAL A 103 10.80 2.25 -0.35
C VAL A 103 9.61 1.65 0.38
N PHE A 104 9.83 1.18 1.61
CA PHE A 104 8.76 0.62 2.43
C PHE A 104 7.93 1.72 3.08
N ALA A 105 6.63 1.67 2.82
CA ALA A 105 5.62 2.59 3.32
C ALA A 105 5.20 2.24 4.76
N LEU A 106 5.98 2.70 5.74
CA LEU A 106 5.77 2.42 7.16
C LEU A 106 4.69 3.32 7.79
N GLY A 107 4.47 4.52 7.26
CA GLY A 107 3.74 5.56 7.98
C GLY A 107 4.37 5.81 9.35
N THR A 108 3.65 5.51 10.43
CA THR A 108 4.13 5.67 11.81
C THR A 108 4.62 4.38 12.46
N HIS A 109 4.75 3.30 11.70
CA HIS A 109 5.24 2.03 12.24
C HIS A 109 6.77 2.06 12.43
N ARG A 110 7.27 1.10 13.20
CA ARG A 110 8.72 0.94 13.40
C ARG A 110 9.41 0.58 12.09
N ASP A 111 10.71 0.84 12.04
CA ASP A 111 11.56 0.33 10.96
C ASP A 111 11.48 -1.21 10.89
N MET A 112 11.44 -1.71 9.66
CA MET A 112 11.55 -3.14 9.37
C MET A 112 13.01 -3.57 9.52
N THR A 113 13.22 -4.79 10.03
CA THR A 113 14.55 -5.41 9.95
C THR A 113 14.87 -5.77 8.51
N HIS A 114 16.14 -6.09 8.23
CA HIS A 114 16.52 -6.52 6.88
C HIS A 114 15.80 -7.80 6.47
N GLU A 115 15.66 -8.75 7.40
CA GLU A 115 14.98 -10.03 7.19
C GLU A 115 13.50 -9.82 6.85
N GLU A 116 12.81 -8.90 7.52
CA GLU A 116 11.42 -8.56 7.22
C GLU A 116 11.28 -7.90 5.83
N MET A 117 12.24 -7.06 5.43
CA MET A 117 12.27 -6.48 4.09
C MET A 117 12.47 -7.55 3.02
N VAL A 118 13.40 -8.48 3.25
CA VAL A 118 13.65 -9.62 2.36
C VAL A 118 12.41 -10.50 2.23
N GLU A 119 11.77 -10.86 3.35
CA GLU A 119 10.53 -11.65 3.36
C GLU A 119 9.40 -10.95 2.59
N ALA A 120 9.29 -9.63 2.73
CA ALA A 120 8.22 -8.87 2.09
C ALA A 120 8.29 -8.91 0.56
N VAL A 121 9.48 -8.85 -0.05
CA VAL A 121 9.66 -8.73 -1.51
C VAL A 121 10.28 -9.95 -2.18
N GLY A 122 10.78 -10.91 -1.40
CA GLY A 122 11.47 -12.11 -1.87
C GLY A 122 12.98 -11.93 -2.02
N GLU A 123 13.74 -13.00 -1.76
CA GLU A 123 15.21 -13.01 -1.77
C GLU A 123 15.81 -12.55 -3.10
N ASP A 124 15.24 -12.95 -4.24
CA ASP A 124 15.72 -12.55 -5.57
C ASP A 124 15.70 -11.02 -5.74
N VAL A 125 14.57 -10.39 -5.41
CA VAL A 125 14.40 -8.94 -5.54
C VAL A 125 15.27 -8.21 -4.53
N ALA A 126 15.31 -8.68 -3.28
CA ALA A 126 16.11 -8.09 -2.22
C ALA A 126 17.63 -8.16 -2.48
N GLY A 127 18.09 -9.20 -3.18
CA GLY A 127 19.49 -9.34 -3.60
C GLY A 127 19.89 -8.42 -4.75
N ARG A 128 18.92 -7.80 -5.44
CA ARG A 128 19.12 -7.00 -6.65
C ARG A 128 18.91 -5.51 -6.42
N LEU A 129 17.89 -5.15 -5.63
CA LEU A 129 17.47 -3.77 -5.45
C LEU A 129 17.79 -3.24 -4.06
N PRO A 130 18.28 -1.99 -3.94
CA PRO A 130 18.39 -1.34 -2.64
C PRO A 130 17.01 -1.11 -2.03
N MET A 131 16.91 -1.38 -0.72
CA MET A 131 15.67 -1.33 0.06
C MET A 131 15.79 -0.32 1.20
N TYR A 132 14.75 0.49 1.39
CA TYR A 132 14.77 1.59 2.36
C TYR A 132 13.50 1.61 3.22
N ASN A 133 13.67 1.88 4.51
CA ASN A 133 12.57 2.23 5.41
C ASN A 133 12.25 3.73 5.29
N SER A 134 11.00 4.10 5.00
CA SER A 134 10.57 5.50 5.10
C SER A 134 10.23 5.86 6.54
N ASN A 135 11.24 6.19 7.33
CA ASN A 135 11.07 6.53 8.74
C ASN A 135 10.56 7.97 8.91
N CYS A 136 9.28 8.13 9.26
CA CYS A 136 8.63 9.43 9.37
C CYS A 136 9.20 10.36 10.46
N HIS A 137 10.07 9.88 11.34
CA HIS A 137 10.70 10.67 12.39
C HIS A 137 11.98 11.40 11.95
N LYS A 138 12.54 11.08 10.78
CA LYS A 138 13.76 11.69 10.23
C LYS A 138 13.42 12.79 9.23
N GLN A 139 13.03 13.96 9.73
CA GLN A 139 12.52 15.06 8.90
C GLN A 139 13.45 15.44 7.73
N GLU A 140 14.76 15.31 7.91
CA GLU A 140 15.77 15.58 6.90
C GLU A 140 15.68 14.69 5.65
N ASP A 141 15.04 13.53 5.75
CA ASP A 141 14.81 12.59 4.63
C ASP A 141 13.61 12.99 3.76
N PHE A 142 12.89 14.05 4.11
CA PHE A 142 11.66 14.47 3.44
C PHE A 142 11.82 15.83 2.75
N GLU A 143 11.07 16.01 1.67
CA GLU A 143 10.98 17.24 0.88
C GLU A 143 9.56 17.81 0.93
N TYR A 144 9.44 19.14 0.93
CA TYR A 144 8.17 19.84 1.07
C TYR A 144 7.54 20.14 -0.28
N PHE A 145 6.26 19.80 -0.43
CA PHE A 145 5.48 19.98 -1.66
C PHE A 145 4.34 21.00 -1.54
N GLY A 146 4.21 21.65 -0.38
CA GLY A 146 3.15 22.63 -0.13
C GLY A 146 2.19 22.20 0.98
N GLU A 147 1.07 22.91 1.07
CA GLU A 147 0.05 22.68 2.09
C GLU A 147 -1.30 22.43 1.40
N THR A 148 -2.03 21.41 1.85
CA THR A 148 -3.37 21.13 1.34
C THR A 148 -4.38 22.17 1.83
N SER A 149 -5.55 22.23 1.19
CA SER A 149 -6.68 23.05 1.61
C SER A 149 -7.21 22.69 3.01
N PHE A 150 -6.86 21.52 3.52
CA PHE A 150 -7.14 21.09 4.89
C PHE A 150 -6.06 21.54 5.89
N GLY A 151 -5.04 22.26 5.45
CA GLY A 151 -3.92 22.72 6.29
C GLY A 151 -2.97 21.60 6.67
N THR A 152 -2.78 20.60 5.80
CA THR A 152 -1.80 19.53 5.97
C THR A 152 -0.51 19.91 5.22
N PRO A 153 0.62 20.16 5.91
CA PRO A 153 1.89 20.35 5.24
C PRO A 153 2.32 19.02 4.63
N VAL A 154 2.67 19.00 3.35
CA VAL A 154 2.97 17.78 2.60
C VAL A 154 4.48 17.61 2.50
N TRP A 155 5.00 16.68 3.28
CA TRP A 155 6.40 16.28 3.29
C TRP A 155 6.50 14.82 2.88
N LEU A 156 7.18 14.53 1.77
CA LEU A 156 7.32 13.19 1.20
C LEU A 156 8.78 12.77 1.13
N ASN A 157 9.02 11.46 1.26
CA ASN A 157 10.38 10.92 1.33
C ASN A 157 11.15 11.18 0.02
N LYS A 158 12.36 11.75 0.12
CA LYS A 158 13.19 12.13 -1.04
C LYS A 158 13.49 10.96 -1.99
N LEU A 159 13.49 9.72 -1.48
CA LEU A 159 13.73 8.52 -2.29
C LEU A 159 12.69 8.29 -3.38
N ILE A 160 11.47 8.81 -3.20
CA ILE A 160 10.42 8.77 -4.23
C ILE A 160 10.35 10.04 -5.07
N CYS A 161 11.13 11.08 -4.72
CA CYS A 161 11.14 12.38 -5.40
C CYS A 161 12.22 12.45 -6.48
N ASP A 162 13.39 11.82 -6.27
CA ASP A 162 14.48 11.73 -7.26
C ASP A 162 14.37 10.44 -8.10
N VAL A 163 13.24 10.28 -8.81
CA VAL A 163 13.00 9.22 -9.80
C VAL A 163 12.06 9.72 -10.91
N ASP A 164 12.09 9.05 -12.07
CA ASP A 164 11.23 9.39 -13.21
C ASP A 164 9.85 8.70 -13.13
N LEU A 165 9.78 7.57 -12.43
CA LEU A 165 8.54 6.80 -12.26
C LEU A 165 8.43 6.23 -10.84
N VAL A 166 7.28 6.46 -10.20
CA VAL A 166 6.93 5.84 -8.92
C VAL A 166 5.81 4.82 -9.14
N ILE A 167 6.05 3.57 -8.72
CA ILE A 167 5.08 2.49 -8.79
C ILE A 167 4.60 2.17 -7.37
N LEU A 168 3.32 2.40 -7.10
CA LEU A 168 2.70 2.12 -5.82
C LEU A 168 2.17 0.69 -5.80
N THR A 169 2.69 -0.16 -4.92
CA THR A 169 2.19 -1.53 -4.74
C THR A 169 1.43 -1.66 -3.42
N GLY A 170 0.57 -2.68 -3.34
CA GLY A 170 -0.13 -3.02 -2.12
C GLY A 170 -1.55 -3.51 -2.31
N THR A 171 -2.32 -3.50 -1.23
CA THR A 171 -3.69 -4.02 -1.22
C THR A 171 -4.75 -2.97 -0.92
N ILE A 172 -5.91 -3.18 -1.52
CA ILE A 172 -7.13 -2.42 -1.27
C ILE A 172 -7.95 -3.19 -0.25
N VAL A 173 -8.11 -2.61 0.93
CA VAL A 173 -8.92 -3.17 2.03
C VAL A 173 -9.81 -2.09 2.61
N HIS A 174 -10.90 -2.45 3.27
CA HIS A 174 -11.68 -1.44 4.00
C HIS A 174 -10.83 -0.80 5.11
N HIS A 175 -10.97 0.52 5.30
CA HIS A 175 -10.26 1.25 6.33
C HIS A 175 -11.21 2.10 7.16
N PHE A 176 -11.22 1.87 8.47
CA PHE A 176 -12.24 2.35 9.40
C PHE A 176 -12.52 3.86 9.40
N PHE A 177 -11.53 4.72 9.12
CA PHE A 177 -11.72 6.17 8.96
C PHE A 177 -11.38 6.74 7.58
N SER A 178 -10.77 5.97 6.69
CA SER A 178 -10.18 6.50 5.44
C SER A 178 -10.88 5.95 4.20
N GLY A 179 -12.08 5.39 4.39
CA GLY A 179 -12.79 4.61 3.37
C GLY A 179 -12.12 3.27 3.12
N PHE A 180 -11.04 3.30 2.35
CA PHE A 180 -10.26 2.14 1.91
C PHE A 180 -8.75 2.36 2.12
N GLY A 181 -7.96 1.30 2.16
CA GLY A 181 -6.50 1.31 2.02
C GLY A 181 -6.09 1.44 0.55
N GLY A 182 -4.81 1.19 0.25
CA GLY A 182 -4.28 1.18 -1.12
C GLY A 182 -4.17 2.56 -1.80
N GLY A 183 -3.59 2.56 -3.00
CA GLY A 183 -3.41 3.74 -3.85
C GLY A 183 -2.70 4.88 -3.11
N ARG A 184 -3.35 6.04 -3.04
CA ARG A 184 -2.85 7.26 -2.36
C ARG A 184 -2.30 7.02 -0.95
N LYS A 185 -2.77 5.99 -0.24
CA LYS A 185 -2.34 5.69 1.14
C LYS A 185 -0.90 5.18 1.23
N ALA A 186 -0.37 4.61 0.13
CA ALA A 186 1.03 4.24 0.02
C ALA A 186 1.95 5.49 0.06
N VAL A 187 1.45 6.63 -0.43
CA VAL A 187 2.17 7.91 -0.37
C VAL A 187 1.88 8.62 0.95
N LEU A 188 0.61 8.93 1.23
CA LEU A 188 0.17 9.63 2.43
C LEU A 188 -0.83 8.75 3.19
N PRO A 189 -0.46 8.16 4.35
CA PRO A 189 0.72 8.45 5.18
C PRO A 189 1.97 7.63 4.85
N GLY A 190 1.92 6.66 3.93
CA GLY A 190 2.91 5.58 3.83
C GLY A 190 4.37 6.02 3.78
N VAL A 191 4.71 7.04 3.00
CA VAL A 191 6.06 7.62 2.89
C VAL A 191 6.07 9.12 3.18
N ALA A 192 5.20 9.55 4.10
CA ALA A 192 5.09 10.94 4.53
C ALA A 192 5.80 11.19 5.87
N ALA A 193 6.20 12.44 6.14
CA ALA A 193 6.81 12.80 7.42
C ALA A 193 5.78 12.81 8.56
N MET A 194 6.23 12.68 9.80
CA MET A 194 5.36 12.58 10.98
C MET A 194 4.37 13.75 11.09
N GLU A 195 4.79 14.98 10.75
CA GLU A 195 3.91 16.15 10.80
C GLU A 195 2.73 16.02 9.81
N THR A 196 3.02 15.69 8.55
CA THR A 196 2.01 15.41 7.51
C THR A 196 1.04 14.33 7.98
N ILE A 197 1.57 13.23 8.52
CA ILE A 197 0.75 12.10 8.98
C ILE A 197 -0.18 12.53 10.10
N ARG A 198 0.34 13.18 11.15
CA ARG A 198 -0.43 13.60 12.32
C ARG A 198 -1.53 14.58 11.94
N ARG A 199 -1.22 15.53 11.04
CA ARG A 199 -2.20 16.52 10.60
C ARG A 199 -3.33 15.87 9.80
N ASN A 200 -3.04 14.99 8.83
CA ASN A 200 -4.07 14.22 8.14
C ASN A 200 -4.89 13.35 9.11
N HIS A 201 -4.24 12.68 10.06
CA HIS A 201 -4.91 11.81 11.03
C HIS A 201 -5.81 12.59 12.00
N SER A 202 -5.54 13.87 12.27
CA SER A 202 -6.45 14.70 13.07
C SER A 202 -7.84 14.83 12.45
N LEU A 203 -7.97 14.67 11.12
CA LEU A 203 -9.24 14.72 10.39
C LEU A 203 -10.11 13.46 10.64
N MET A 204 -9.55 12.40 11.25
CA MET A 204 -10.32 11.19 11.56
C MET A 204 -11.47 11.43 12.57
N MET A 205 -11.41 12.53 13.32
CA MET A 205 -12.44 12.92 14.28
C MET A 205 -13.72 13.46 13.61
N SER A 206 -13.67 13.74 12.31
CA SER A 206 -14.87 14.13 11.56
C SER A 206 -15.89 12.99 11.53
N PRO A 207 -17.19 13.28 11.69
CA PRO A 207 -18.24 12.28 11.52
C PRO A 207 -18.30 11.73 10.10
N GLU A 208 -17.65 12.36 9.11
CA GLU A 208 -17.61 11.88 7.72
C GLU A 208 -16.44 10.91 7.45
N SER A 209 -15.50 10.78 8.38
CA SER A 209 -14.35 9.88 8.29
C SER A 209 -14.76 8.44 8.62
N ARG A 210 -15.32 7.74 7.64
CA ARG A 210 -15.96 6.43 7.83
C ARG A 210 -15.41 5.33 6.92
N LEU A 211 -15.66 4.09 7.35
CA LEU A 211 -15.47 2.86 6.58
C LEU A 211 -16.21 2.96 5.24
N GLY A 212 -15.54 2.63 4.13
CA GLY A 212 -16.13 2.61 2.80
C GLY A 212 -16.47 3.98 2.17
N LYS A 213 -16.27 5.09 2.88
CA LYS A 213 -16.54 6.44 2.35
C LYS A 213 -15.28 7.11 1.83
N LEU A 214 -15.27 7.43 0.54
CA LEU A 214 -14.20 8.17 -0.14
C LEU A 214 -14.55 9.66 -0.24
N HIS A 215 -15.49 10.03 -1.11
CA HIS A 215 -15.81 11.45 -1.34
C HIS A 215 -16.52 12.10 -0.14
N GLY A 216 -16.05 13.29 0.24
CA GLY A 216 -16.52 13.99 1.43
C GLY A 216 -15.98 13.41 2.74
N ASN A 217 -15.09 12.42 2.68
CA ASN A 217 -14.30 11.99 3.83
C ASN A 217 -13.04 12.87 3.87
N PRO A 218 -12.89 13.75 4.88
CA PRO A 218 -11.80 14.72 4.89
C PRO A 218 -10.42 14.06 4.95
N VAL A 219 -10.30 12.86 5.55
CA VAL A 219 -9.02 12.13 5.56
C VAL A 219 -8.64 11.71 4.14
N TYR A 220 -9.60 11.19 3.37
CA TYR A 220 -9.36 10.76 2.00
C TYR A 220 -9.13 11.94 1.06
N ASP A 221 -9.97 12.98 1.16
CA ASP A 221 -9.87 14.16 0.29
C ASP A 221 -8.53 14.89 0.50
N ASP A 222 -8.08 15.01 1.76
CA ASP A 222 -6.76 15.56 2.11
C ASP A 222 -5.60 14.69 1.60
N GLN A 223 -5.72 13.36 1.68
CA GLN A 223 -4.73 12.45 1.08
C GLN A 223 -4.65 12.62 -0.44
N MET A 224 -5.79 12.70 -1.12
CA MET A 224 -5.84 12.87 -2.57
C MET A 224 -5.32 14.25 -3.01
N GLU A 225 -5.55 15.29 -2.21
CA GLU A 225 -4.95 16.61 -2.45
C GLU A 225 -3.43 16.58 -2.23
N GLY A 226 -2.97 16.03 -1.11
CA GLY A 226 -1.55 15.98 -0.80
C GLY A 226 -0.75 15.15 -1.81
N VAL A 227 -1.30 14.04 -2.30
CA VAL A 227 -0.67 13.23 -3.36
C VAL A 227 -0.64 13.97 -4.71
N ARG A 228 -1.54 14.92 -4.99
CA ARG A 228 -1.52 15.71 -6.24
C ARG A 228 -0.51 16.85 -6.23
N LEU A 229 0.03 17.22 -5.06
CA LEU A 229 1.10 18.21 -4.95
C LEU A 229 2.48 17.63 -5.32
N PHE A 230 2.57 16.30 -5.31
CA PHE A 230 3.69 15.48 -5.76
C PHE A 230 3.43 15.00 -7.20
#